data_AF-A0ABD7XPL0-F1
#
_entry.id   AF-A0ABD7XPL0-F1
#
_cell.length_a   1.000
_cell.length_b   1.000
_cell.length_c   1.000
_cell.angle_alpha   90.00
_cell.angle_beta   90.00
_cell.angle_gamma   90.00
#
_symmetry.space_group_name_H-M   'P 1'
#
loop_
_entity.id
_entity.type
_entity.pdbx_description
1 polymer ?
#
loop_
_entity_poly.entity_id
_entity_poly.type
_entity_poly.pdbx_seq_one_letter_code
_entity_poly.pdbx_strand_id
1 'polypeptide(L)'
;MTLTTVQTLGIEASFASKLILSLLAAIAACGASGVAGGSLLLIPLACSLFGISNEIAMQVVGIGFIIGVIQDSVETALNSSSDLLFTAIGELSARKRNGEAISLKDSLSESN
;
A
#
# COMPACT_ATOMS: atom_id res chain seq x y z
N MET A 1 -6.64 -4.64 -5.21
CA MET A 1 -7.99 -4.99 -5.72
C MET A 1 -7.96 -5.86 -6.96
N THR A 2 -7.15 -5.58 -7.99
CA THR A 2 -7.11 -6.38 -9.23
C THR A 2 -6.85 -7.87 -9.01
N LEU A 3 -5.87 -8.24 -8.18
CA LEU A 3 -5.59 -9.66 -7.92
C LEU A 3 -6.79 -10.36 -7.24
N THR A 4 -7.49 -9.64 -6.37
CA THR A 4 -8.74 -10.12 -5.77
C THR A 4 -9.81 -10.33 -6.83
N THR A 5 -9.99 -9.39 -7.78
CA THR A 5 -10.92 -9.55 -8.91
C THR A 5 -10.60 -10.78 -9.75
N VAL A 6 -9.32 -10.99 -10.08
CA VAL A 6 -8.84 -12.17 -10.84
C VAL A 6 -9.24 -13.46 -10.12
N GLN A 7 -9.02 -13.54 -8.81
CA GLN A 7 -9.42 -14.69 -8.00
C GLN A 7 -10.94 -14.86 -7.94
N THR A 8 -11.70 -13.78 -7.77
CA THR A 8 -13.17 -13.80 -7.73
C THR A 8 -13.78 -14.30 -9.05
N LEU A 9 -13.17 -13.96 -10.18
CA LEU A 9 -13.62 -14.40 -11.51
C LEU A 9 -13.14 -15.82 -11.88
N GLY A 10 -12.41 -16.50 -11.00
CA GLY A 10 -11.88 -17.84 -11.27
C GLY A 10 -10.77 -17.87 -12.33
N ILE A 11 -10.12 -16.74 -12.60
CA ILE A 11 -9.04 -16.64 -13.57
C ILE A 11 -7.75 -17.17 -12.91
N GLU A 12 -7.15 -18.21 -13.47
CA GLU A 12 -5.87 -18.72 -12.99
C GLU A 12 -4.75 -17.73 -13.35
N ALA A 13 -4.28 -17.01 -12.33
CA ALA A 13 -3.06 -16.21 -12.45
C ALA A 13 -1.83 -17.04 -12.04
N SER A 14 -0.96 -17.28 -13.01
CA SER A 14 0.37 -17.84 -12.77
C SER A 14 1.20 -16.97 -11.82
N PHE A 15 2.24 -17.54 -11.22
CA PHE A 15 3.14 -16.77 -10.36
C PHE A 15 3.80 -15.61 -11.12
N ALA A 16 4.19 -15.84 -12.38
CA ALA A 16 4.80 -14.83 -13.24
C ALA A 16 3.87 -13.64 -13.48
N SER A 17 2.58 -13.86 -13.76
CA SER A 17 1.63 -12.76 -13.99
C SER A 17 1.34 -11.95 -12.73
N LYS A 18 1.33 -12.60 -11.55
CA LYS A 18 1.23 -11.91 -10.24
C LYS A 18 2.44 -11.02 -9.97
N LEU A 19 3.65 -11.49 -10.33
CA LEU A 19 4.88 -10.69 -10.23
C LEU A 19 4.84 -9.48 -11.18
N ILE A 20 4.43 -9.69 -12.43
CA ILE A 20 4.28 -8.61 -13.42
C ILE A 20 3.27 -7.58 -12.93
N LEU A 21 2.12 -8.03 -12.39
CA LEU A 21 1.14 -7.15 -11.78
C LEU A 21 1.74 -6.30 -10.66
N SER A 22 2.56 -6.89 -9.78
CA SER A 22 3.22 -6.15 -8.69
C SER A 22 4.16 -5.07 -9.23
N LEU A 23 4.98 -5.40 -10.23
CA LEU A 23 5.92 -4.45 -10.82
C LEU A 23 5.17 -3.31 -11.54
N LEU A 24 4.16 -3.67 -12.32
CA LEU A 24 3.32 -2.72 -13.04
C LEU A 24 2.58 -1.79 -12.08
N ALA A 25 2.02 -2.32 -10.99
CA ALA A 25 1.36 -1.51 -9.96
C ALA A 25 2.34 -0.52 -9.30
N ALA A 26 3.56 -0.94 -8.98
CA ALA A 26 4.58 -0.06 -8.39
C ALA A 26 4.97 1.08 -9.33
N ILE A 27 5.26 0.77 -10.60
CA ILE A 27 5.61 1.78 -11.61
C ILE A 27 4.44 2.75 -11.85
N ALA A 28 3.23 2.21 -11.95
CA ALA A 28 2.06 3.01 -12.22
C ALA A 28 1.65 3.88 -11.02
N ALA A 29 1.87 3.42 -9.78
CA ALA A 29 1.70 4.24 -8.58
C ALA A 29 2.67 5.43 -8.58
N CYS A 30 3.93 5.22 -8.97
CA CYS A 30 4.89 6.32 -9.15
C CYS A 30 4.41 7.34 -10.20
N GLY A 31 3.84 6.87 -11.31
CA GLY A 31 3.30 7.73 -12.37
C GLY A 31 1.99 8.45 -12.01
N ALA A 32 1.18 7.88 -11.11
CA ALA A 32 -0.12 8.40 -10.72
C ALA A 32 -0.08 9.32 -9.47
N SER A 33 1.09 9.50 -8.84
CA SER A 33 1.30 10.25 -7.58
C SER A 33 0.82 11.71 -7.60
N GLY A 34 0.60 12.31 -8.78
CA GLY A 34 0.07 13.67 -8.94
C GLY A 34 -1.43 13.76 -9.29
N VAL A 35 -2.14 12.63 -9.40
CA VAL A 35 -3.54 12.60 -9.87
C VAL A 35 -4.46 12.25 -8.70
N ALA A 36 -5.46 13.09 -8.44
CA ALA A 36 -6.49 12.80 -7.44
C ALA A 36 -7.21 11.48 -7.80
N GLY A 37 -7.18 10.50 -6.89
CA GLY A 37 -7.73 9.16 -7.15
C GLY A 37 -6.89 8.31 -8.11
N GLY A 38 -5.60 8.62 -8.28
CA GLY A 38 -4.70 7.90 -9.18
C GLY A 38 -4.70 6.38 -8.99
N SER A 39 -4.85 5.88 -7.76
CA SER A 39 -4.94 4.45 -7.45
C SER A 39 -6.18 3.76 -8.05
N LEU A 40 -7.28 4.47 -8.25
CA LEU A 40 -8.51 3.94 -8.87
C LEU A 40 -8.36 3.80 -10.39
N LEU A 41 -7.58 4.68 -11.03
CA LEU A 41 -7.28 4.62 -12.47
C LEU A 41 -6.34 3.46 -12.82
N LEU A 42 -5.61 2.92 -11.84
CA LEU A 42 -4.75 1.75 -12.04
C LEU A 42 -5.53 0.43 -12.13
N ILE A 43 -6.77 0.41 -11.64
CA ILE A 43 -7.59 -0.80 -11.60
C ILE A 43 -7.92 -1.28 -13.02
N PRO A 44 -8.45 -0.45 -13.95
CA PRO A 44 -8.71 -0.87 -15.32
C PRO A 44 -7.46 -1.33 -16.08
N LEU A 45 -6.34 -0.63 -15.90
CA LEU A 45 -5.06 -1.00 -16.50
C LEU A 45 -4.63 -2.40 -16.05
N ALA A 46 -4.63 -2.63 -14.74
CA ALA A 46 -4.24 -3.91 -14.17
C ALA A 46 -5.24 -5.03 -14.51
N CYS A 47 -6.54 -4.74 -14.60
CA CYS A 47 -7.56 -5.69 -15.05
C CYS A 47 -7.34 -6.13 -16.50
N SER A 48 -6.93 -5.21 -17.39
CA SER A 48 -6.66 -5.52 -18.79
C SER A 48 -5.55 -6.56 -18.99
N LEU A 49 -4.55 -6.59 -18.10
CA LEU A 49 -3.45 -7.57 -18.10
C LEU A 49 -3.95 -9.02 -17.97
N PHE A 50 -5.11 -9.22 -17.34
CA PHE A 50 -5.74 -10.53 -17.13
C PHE A 50 -6.92 -10.78 -18.08
N GLY A 51 -7.10 -9.93 -19.09
CA GLY A 51 -8.21 -10.06 -20.05
C GLY A 51 -9.58 -9.73 -19.45
N ILE A 52 -9.64 -9.03 -18.32
CA ILE A 52 -10.90 -8.62 -17.69
C ILE A 52 -11.46 -7.41 -18.47
N SER A 53 -12.74 -7.47 -18.82
CA SER A 53 -13.39 -6.40 -19.59
C SER A 53 -13.44 -5.09 -18.80
N ASN A 54 -13.47 -3.97 -19.53
CA ASN A 54 -13.55 -2.65 -18.91
C ASN A 54 -14.86 -2.45 -18.14
N GLU A 55 -15.96 -3.09 -18.54
CA GLU A 55 -17.22 -3.00 -17.78
C GLU A 55 -17.05 -3.57 -16.37
N ILE A 56 -16.44 -4.75 -16.25
CA ILE A 56 -16.16 -5.37 -14.96
C ILE A 56 -15.12 -4.56 -14.19
N ALA A 57 -14.08 -4.07 -14.85
CA ALA A 57 -13.06 -3.25 -14.20
C ALA A 57 -13.66 -1.98 -13.57
N MET A 58 -14.59 -1.31 -14.26
CA MET A 58 -15.28 -0.14 -13.73
C MET A 58 -16.21 -0.48 -12.55
N GLN A 59 -16.80 -1.69 -12.51
CA GLN A 59 -17.51 -2.16 -11.31
C GLN A 59 -16.58 -2.31 -10.12
N VAL A 60 -15.37 -2.84 -10.33
CA VAL A 60 -14.34 -2.96 -9.27
C VAL A 60 -13.87 -1.59 -8.80
N VAL A 61 -13.73 -0.61 -9.69
CA VAL A 61 -13.47 0.79 -9.31
C VAL A 61 -14.59 1.32 -8.40
N GLY A 62 -15.85 1.06 -8.74
CA GLY A 62 -17.01 1.44 -7.91
C GLY A 62 -16.98 0.80 -6.52
N ILE A 63 -16.64 -0.49 -6.43
CA ILE A 63 -16.44 -1.17 -5.14
C ILE A 63 -15.31 -0.49 -4.35
N GLY A 64 -14.19 -0.21 -5.02
CA GLY A 64 -13.04 0.49 -4.45
C GLY A 64 -13.39 1.87 -3.91
N PHE A 65 -14.31 2.59 -4.57
CA PHE A 65 -14.81 3.86 -4.07
C PHE A 65 -15.65 3.69 -2.80
N ILE A 66 -16.53 2.68 -2.74
CA ILE A 66 -17.39 2.41 -1.58
C ILE A 66 -16.56 2.05 -0.34
N ILE A 67 -15.59 1.15 -0.49
CA ILE A 67 -14.73 0.71 0.62
C ILE A 67 -13.51 1.64 0.82
N GLY A 68 -13.37 2.66 -0.03
CA GLY A 68 -12.18 3.51 -0.13
C GLY A 68 -11.87 4.25 1.16
N VAL A 69 -12.88 4.67 1.92
CA VAL A 69 -12.67 5.33 3.22
C VAL A 69 -11.95 4.42 4.21
N ILE A 70 -12.32 3.13 4.24
CA ILE A 70 -11.68 2.14 5.13
C ILE A 70 -10.28 1.82 4.60
N GLN A 71 -10.14 1.61 3.29
CA GLN A 71 -8.83 1.31 2.67
C GLN A 71 -7.83 2.44 2.90
N ASP A 72 -8.23 3.68 2.65
CA ASP A 72 -7.38 4.87 2.79
C ASP A 72 -7.00 5.13 4.25
N SER A 73 -7.93 4.90 5.20
CA SER A 73 -7.62 5.01 6.63
C SER A 73 -6.57 3.99 7.07
N VAL A 74 -6.69 2.75 6.60
CA VAL A 74 -5.72 1.69 6.92
C VAL A 74 -4.39 1.93 6.21
N GLU A 75 -4.41 2.33 4.95
CA GLU A 75 -3.23 2.69 4.16
C GLU A 75 -2.47 3.85 4.83
N THR A 76 -3.18 4.90 5.23
CA THR A 76 -2.63 6.05 5.95
C THR A 76 -2.06 5.64 7.31
N ALA A 77 -2.78 4.82 8.09
CA ALA A 77 -2.31 4.36 9.39
C ALA A 77 -1.03 3.51 9.27
N LEU A 78 -0.97 2.59 8.31
CA LEU A 78 0.21 1.77 8.05
C LEU A 78 1.41 2.63 7.62
N ASN A 79 1.20 3.57 6.69
CA ASN A 79 2.25 4.48 6.22
C ASN A 79 2.79 5.33 7.38
N SER A 80 1.91 5.97 8.16
CA SER A 80 2.31 6.80 9.30
C SER A 80 2.97 6.02 10.44
N SER A 81 2.52 4.77 10.71
CA SER A 81 3.15 3.92 11.74
C SER A 81 4.59 3.54 11.38
N SER A 82 4.87 3.33 10.09
CA SER A 82 6.22 3.03 9.60
C SER A 82 7.12 4.26 9.74
N ASP A 83 6.62 5.44 9.38
CA ASP A 83 7.37 6.70 9.54
C ASP A 83 7.75 6.95 11.02
N LEU A 84 6.83 6.66 11.94
CA LEU A 84 7.06 6.79 13.38
C LEU A 84 8.11 5.81 13.89
N LEU A 85 8.02 4.54 13.47
CA LEU A 85 9.02 3.52 13.79
C LEU A 85 10.42 3.87 13.25
N PHE A 86 10.52 4.30 11.99
CA PHE A 86 11.80 4.68 11.39
C PHE A 86 12.40 5.92 12.04
N THR A 87 11.58 6.89 12.42
CA THR A 87 12.02 8.06 13.17
C THR A 87 12.57 7.67 14.53
N ALA A 88 11.87 6.79 15.27
CA ALA A 88 12.34 6.29 16.56
C ALA A 88 13.66 5.50 16.43
N ILE A 89 13.80 4.65 15.41
CA ILE A 89 15.04 3.92 15.13
C ILE A 89 16.19 4.87 14.79
N GLY A 90 15.91 5.91 13.98
CA GLY A 90 16.88 6.95 13.61
C GLY A 90 17.41 7.70 14.83
N GLU A 91 16.50 8.14 15.70
CA GLU A 91 16.82 8.83 16.95
C GLU A 91 17.67 7.97 17.89
N LEU A 92 17.25 6.72 18.14
CA LEU A 92 18.02 5.78 18.96
C LEU A 92 19.41 5.51 18.39
N SER A 93 19.53 5.41 17.07
CA SER A 93 20.82 5.22 16.39
C SER A 93 21.73 6.43 16.53
N ALA A 94 21.18 7.65 16.44
CA ALA A 94 21.91 8.89 16.64
C ALA A 94 22.41 9.03 18.09
N ARG A 95 21.53 8.80 19.07
CA ARG A 95 21.88 8.83 20.51
C ARG A 95 22.95 7.81 20.87
N LYS A 96 22.86 6.59 20.32
CA LYS A 96 23.91 5.55 20.48
C LYS A 96 25.25 6.04 19.93
N ARG A 97 25.25 6.70 18.77
CA ARG A 97 26.47 7.23 18.14
C ARG A 97 27.09 8.36 18.96
N ASN A 98 26.28 9.17 19.62
CA ASN A 98 26.72 10.23 20.52
C ASN A 98 27.19 9.71 21.89
N GLY A 99 27.14 8.40 22.12
CA GLY A 99 27.58 7.77 23.38
C GLY A 99 26.58 7.90 24.52
N GLU A 100 25.33 8.25 24.23
CA GLU A 100 24.28 8.38 25.24
C GLU A 100 23.80 7.00 25.74
N ALA A 101 23.54 6.89 27.04
CA ALA A 101 22.95 5.69 27.61
C ALA A 101 21.47 5.57 27.16
N ILE A 102 21.15 4.49 26.45
CA ILE A 102 19.79 4.22 25.98
C ILE A 102 19.10 3.32 26.99
N SER A 103 18.15 3.88 27.75
CA SER A 103 17.24 3.13 28.62
C SER A 103 15.83 3.18 28.05
N LEU A 104 15.44 2.12 27.33
CA LEU A 104 14.09 2.00 26.75
C LEU A 104 13.00 1.92 27.83
N LYS A 105 13.35 1.40 29.02
CA LYS A 105 12.42 1.19 30.12
C LYS A 105 11.99 2.51 30.77
N ASP A 106 12.92 3.46 30.86
CA ASP A 106 12.65 4.78 31.45
C ASP A 106 11.81 5.62 30.49
N SER A 107 12.14 5.62 29.18
CA SER A 107 11.38 6.36 28.16
C SER A 107 9.94 5.86 27.95
N LEU A 108 9.66 4.59 28.21
CA LEU A 108 8.29 4.04 28.18
C LEU A 108 7.52 4.30 29.48
N SER A 109 8.22 4.53 30.60
CA SER A 109 7.60 4.84 31.89
C SER A 109 7.11 6.29 32.00
N GLU A 110 7.71 7.22 31.25
CA GLU A 110 7.29 8.63 31.18
C GLU A 110 6.10 8.88 30.24
N SER A 111 5.72 7.89 29.43
CA SER A 111 4.65 8.01 28.42
C SER A 111 3.28 7.47 28.86
N ASN A 112 3.17 6.93 30.09
CA ASN A 112 1.91 6.53 30.72
C ASN A 112 1.48 7.55 31.77
#